data_AF-A0A2V2EX62-F1
#
_entry.id   AF-A0A2V2EX62-F1
#
_cell.length_a   1.000
_cell.length_b   1.000
_cell.length_c   1.000
_cell.angle_alpha   90.00
_cell.angle_beta   90.00
_cell.angle_gamma   90.00
#
_symmetry.space_group_name_H-M   'P 1'
#
loop_
_entity.id
_entity.type
_entity.pdbx_description
1 polymer ?
#
loop_
_entity_poly.entity_id
_entity_poly.type
_entity_poly.pdbx_seq_one_letter_code
_entity_poly.pdbx_strand_id
1 'polypeptide(L)'
;MKLWQEIPHPSDGAPVRGPALPEPPVEEPAYPVVDPPAPPTAPPDLPGMPPAPSELPGTGEPPASAPGEPDLPSDEPQGEPSGGEPAENPTDGSPGAPVRVLSAAEEAEYREFLRIKRESEIALTLRRLVVDVSGISDRASLRAACGAASRLFAAGVLASPVQVSSVRRQLPREIFVAALIGGTGESLPSVKRCEAKRAVRQGADAVVLLPSMFSLLSGEGQNAKREWRLVRRAVKRARMLVALDDRRLEREAFAPAVRAAKACGADGVLVRGEPEWVRAAAEEGEGLLVEAGAENAEQLRLLLSAGAVRVLTSAADAIAAQLRQKAGSEQEGD
;
A
#
# COMPACT_ATOMS: atom_id res chain seq x y z
N MET A 1 10.57 -60.73 -3.56
CA MET A 1 10.20 -59.32 -3.81
C MET A 1 11.44 -58.47 -4.09
N LYS A 2 11.80 -58.40 -5.39
CA LYS A 2 12.39 -57.25 -6.13
C LYS A 2 13.38 -56.35 -5.36
N LEU A 3 14.69 -56.64 -5.40
CA LEU A 3 15.69 -56.05 -6.33
C LEU A 3 15.56 -54.53 -6.50
N TRP A 4 16.31 -53.78 -5.68
CA TRP A 4 16.72 -52.41 -5.99
C TRP A 4 18.09 -52.49 -6.66
N GLN A 5 18.10 -52.24 -7.98
CA GLN A 5 19.32 -52.08 -8.76
C GLN A 5 19.84 -50.65 -8.63
N GLU A 6 21.16 -50.56 -8.60
CA GLU A 6 21.99 -49.37 -8.55
C GLU A 6 21.67 -48.40 -9.71
N ILE A 7 21.54 -47.11 -9.40
CA ILE A 7 21.42 -46.03 -10.36
C ILE A 7 22.83 -45.50 -10.65
N PRO A 8 23.35 -45.58 -11.89
CA PRO A 8 24.64 -44.99 -12.21
C PRO A 8 24.55 -43.46 -12.33
N HIS A 9 25.58 -42.79 -11.84
CA HIS A 9 25.79 -41.35 -11.99
C HIS A 9 25.97 -40.96 -13.47
N PRO A 10 25.38 -39.86 -13.95
CA PRO A 10 25.66 -39.33 -15.28
C PRO A 10 27.06 -38.70 -15.29
N SER A 11 27.93 -39.26 -16.12
CA SER A 11 29.24 -38.73 -16.49
C SER A 11 29.11 -37.46 -17.33
N ASP A 12 29.98 -36.47 -17.05
CA ASP A 12 30.19 -35.25 -17.83
C ASP A 12 30.45 -35.56 -19.32
N GLY A 13 29.42 -35.34 -20.14
CA GLY A 13 29.50 -35.33 -21.59
C GLY A 13 29.21 -33.93 -22.09
N ALA A 14 30.25 -33.19 -22.48
CA ALA A 14 30.10 -31.92 -23.17
C ALA A 14 29.32 -32.13 -24.48
N PRO A 15 28.33 -31.28 -24.82
CA PRO A 15 27.54 -31.44 -26.04
C PRO A 15 28.40 -31.14 -27.26
N VAL A 16 28.59 -32.15 -28.11
CA VAL A 16 29.15 -32.00 -29.46
C VAL A 16 28.18 -31.14 -30.28
N ARG A 17 28.56 -29.90 -30.59
CA ARG A 17 27.83 -29.04 -31.52
C ARG A 17 27.92 -29.65 -32.92
N GLY A 18 26.80 -30.18 -33.41
CA GLY A 18 26.64 -30.53 -34.82
C GLY A 18 26.76 -29.29 -35.73
N PRO A 19 27.08 -29.46 -37.02
CA PRO A 19 27.17 -28.37 -37.97
C PRO A 19 25.83 -27.64 -38.10
N ALA A 20 25.90 -26.30 -38.10
CA ALA A 20 24.73 -25.43 -38.24
C ALA A 20 24.02 -25.72 -39.56
N LEU A 21 22.72 -26.02 -39.47
CA LEU A 21 21.85 -26.11 -40.65
C LEU A 21 21.72 -24.72 -41.29
N PRO A 22 21.69 -24.63 -42.63
CA PRO A 22 21.50 -23.36 -43.33
C PRO A 22 20.14 -22.77 -42.96
N GLU A 23 20.13 -21.47 -42.63
CA GLU A 23 18.90 -20.75 -42.30
C GLU A 23 17.96 -20.72 -43.51
N PRO A 24 16.66 -20.96 -43.31
CA PRO A 24 15.69 -20.88 -44.39
C PRO A 24 15.57 -19.42 -44.88
N PRO A 25 15.29 -19.20 -46.18
CA PRO A 25 15.11 -17.87 -46.72
C PRO A 25 13.91 -17.19 -46.02
N VAL A 26 14.16 -15.98 -45.54
CA VAL A 26 13.13 -15.13 -44.94
C VAL A 26 12.22 -14.64 -46.06
N GLU A 27 11.05 -15.26 -46.22
CA GLU A 27 9.98 -14.69 -47.05
C GLU A 27 9.39 -13.48 -46.31
N GLU A 28 9.65 -12.29 -46.83
CA GLU A 28 8.99 -11.07 -46.38
C GLU A 28 7.49 -11.16 -46.65
N PRO A 29 6.62 -11.02 -45.63
CA PRO A 29 5.18 -11.01 -45.86
C PRO A 29 4.80 -9.79 -46.67
N ALA A 30 4.24 -10.02 -47.87
CA ALA A 30 3.65 -9.00 -48.70
C ALA A 30 2.43 -8.39 -47.97
N TYR A 31 2.63 -7.25 -47.32
CA TYR A 31 1.53 -6.46 -46.78
C TYR A 31 0.77 -5.82 -47.94
N PRO A 32 -0.57 -5.91 -47.98
CA PRO A 32 -1.36 -5.20 -48.97
C PRO A 32 -1.16 -3.69 -48.78
N VAL A 33 -0.81 -3.00 -49.87
CA VAL A 33 -0.79 -1.54 -49.92
C VAL A 33 -2.22 -1.07 -49.74
N VAL A 34 -2.54 -0.55 -48.55
CA VAL A 34 -3.82 0.07 -48.26
C VAL A 34 -3.72 1.53 -48.67
N ASP A 35 -4.55 1.95 -49.63
CA ASP A 35 -4.63 3.34 -50.05
C ASP A 35 -4.96 4.25 -48.86
N PRO A 36 -4.33 5.43 -48.75
CA PRO A 36 -4.60 6.36 -47.66
C PRO A 36 -6.07 6.80 -47.68
N PRO A 37 -6.72 6.91 -46.52
CA PRO A 37 -8.12 7.34 -46.44
C PRO A 37 -8.25 8.78 -46.97
N ALA A 38 -9.32 9.00 -47.76
CA ALA A 38 -9.65 10.30 -48.30
C ALA A 38 -9.78 11.36 -47.18
N PRO A 39 -9.36 12.61 -47.42
CA PRO A 39 -9.45 13.67 -46.43
C PRO A 39 -10.91 13.93 -46.04
N PRO A 40 -11.19 14.26 -44.77
CA PRO A 40 -12.55 14.51 -44.30
C PRO A 40 -13.16 15.69 -45.04
N THR A 41 -14.34 15.46 -45.61
CA THR A 41 -15.19 16.51 -46.19
C THR A 41 -15.58 17.52 -45.11
N ALA A 42 -15.51 18.80 -45.46
CA ALA A 42 -15.82 19.91 -44.56
C ALA A 42 -17.22 19.76 -43.95
N PRO A 43 -17.40 20.09 -42.65
CA PRO A 43 -18.70 20.02 -42.01
C PRO A 43 -19.67 21.04 -42.64
N PRO A 44 -20.97 20.71 -42.75
CA PRO A 44 -21.97 21.65 -43.24
C PRO A 44 -22.16 22.80 -42.24
N ASP A 45 -22.31 24.01 -42.78
CA ASP A 45 -22.60 25.23 -42.02
C ASP A 45 -23.87 25.06 -41.18
N LEU A 46 -23.73 25.14 -39.86
CA LEU A 46 -24.83 25.14 -38.92
C LEU A 46 -25.51 26.52 -38.90
N PRO A 47 -26.85 26.62 -38.98
CA PRO A 47 -27.56 27.88 -38.85
C PRO A 47 -27.43 28.46 -37.43
N GLY A 48 -27.24 29.78 -37.38
CA GLY A 48 -26.87 30.54 -36.18
C GLY A 48 -27.80 30.35 -34.97
N MET A 49 -27.18 30.15 -33.81
CA MET A 49 -27.84 30.21 -32.51
C MET A 49 -28.29 31.64 -32.19
N PRO A 50 -29.51 31.83 -31.64
CA PRO A 50 -29.94 33.12 -31.12
C PRO A 50 -29.17 33.49 -29.84
N PRO A 51 -29.01 34.80 -29.55
CA PRO A 51 -28.30 35.28 -28.37
C PRO A 51 -29.06 34.93 -27.08
N ALA A 52 -28.27 34.59 -26.05
CA ALA A 52 -28.77 34.31 -24.70
C ALA A 52 -29.34 35.58 -24.04
N PRO A 53 -30.48 35.50 -23.32
CA PRO A 53 -30.99 36.62 -22.54
C PRO A 53 -30.11 36.87 -21.31
N SER A 54 -29.72 38.14 -21.18
CA SER A 54 -29.02 38.71 -20.04
C SER A 54 -29.99 38.98 -18.87
N GLU A 55 -29.41 39.05 -17.67
CA GLU A 55 -29.93 39.69 -16.45
C GLU A 55 -30.80 38.87 -15.48
N LEU A 56 -30.21 38.59 -14.31
CA LEU A 56 -30.91 38.48 -13.03
C LEU A 56 -30.16 39.36 -12.01
N PRO A 57 -30.77 40.42 -11.44
CA PRO A 57 -30.28 41.10 -10.26
C PRO A 57 -30.98 40.54 -9.01
N GLY A 58 -30.27 40.44 -7.88
CA GLY A 58 -30.92 40.13 -6.60
C GLY A 58 -29.98 39.62 -5.51
N THR A 59 -29.05 40.47 -5.10
CA THR A 59 -28.31 40.35 -3.84
C THR A 59 -29.27 40.42 -2.65
N GLY A 60 -29.36 39.35 -1.86
CA GLY A 60 -30.00 39.34 -0.55
C GLY A 60 -28.95 39.21 0.55
N GLU A 61 -28.84 40.24 1.38
CA GLU A 61 -28.02 40.30 2.60
C GLU A 61 -28.45 39.24 3.64
N PRO A 62 -27.52 38.69 4.44
CA PRO A 62 -27.84 38.01 5.68
C PRO A 62 -27.80 38.96 6.89
N PRO A 63 -28.74 38.88 7.85
CA PRO A 63 -28.62 39.62 9.09
C PRO A 63 -27.70 38.92 10.10
N ALA A 64 -26.93 39.76 10.78
CA ALA A 64 -26.08 39.48 11.93
C ALA A 64 -26.85 38.92 13.13
N SER A 65 -26.22 38.04 13.90
CA SER A 65 -26.40 37.88 15.35
C SER A 65 -25.29 37.00 15.95
N ALA A 66 -24.39 37.62 16.71
CA ALA A 66 -23.68 37.03 17.85
C ALA A 66 -24.36 37.56 19.14
N PRO A 67 -23.92 37.26 20.40
CA PRO A 67 -22.91 36.33 20.90
C PRO A 67 -23.44 35.43 22.03
N GLY A 68 -22.61 34.52 22.57
CA GLY A 68 -22.94 33.76 23.77
C GLY A 68 -21.82 32.82 24.22
N GLU A 69 -20.75 33.39 24.77
CA GLU A 69 -19.84 32.68 25.67
C GLU A 69 -20.49 32.57 27.05
N PRO A 70 -20.33 31.41 27.72
CA PRO A 70 -20.26 31.42 29.18
C PRO A 70 -18.97 30.82 29.71
N ASP A 71 -18.57 31.42 30.83
CA ASP A 71 -17.36 31.30 31.62
C ASP A 71 -16.97 29.89 32.11
N LEU A 72 -15.67 29.83 32.43
CA LEU A 72 -14.85 28.87 33.19
C LEU A 72 -15.55 28.22 34.40
N PRO A 73 -15.01 27.09 34.90
CA PRO A 73 -14.08 27.23 36.02
C PRO A 73 -12.77 26.43 35.90
N SER A 74 -11.71 27.08 36.38
CA SER A 74 -10.37 26.59 36.63
C SER A 74 -10.34 25.72 37.89
N ASP A 75 -9.80 24.51 37.80
CA ASP A 75 -9.42 23.71 38.98
C ASP A 75 -7.89 23.53 38.97
N GLU A 76 -7.22 24.37 39.77
CA GLU A 76 -5.90 24.08 40.32
C GLU A 76 -6.05 23.15 41.54
N PRO A 77 -5.14 22.19 41.73
CA PRO A 77 -4.74 21.81 43.06
C PRO A 77 -3.27 22.17 43.31
N GLN A 78 -3.11 23.15 44.20
CA GLN A 78 -1.89 23.38 44.98
C GLN A 78 -1.58 22.16 45.85
N GLY A 79 -0.30 21.85 45.99
CA GLY A 79 0.17 20.80 46.90
C GLY A 79 1.69 20.69 46.92
N GLU A 80 2.38 21.72 47.41
CA GLU A 80 3.71 21.53 48.00
C GLU A 80 3.55 20.77 49.33
N PRO A 81 4.57 19.96 49.71
CA PRO A 81 5.30 20.37 50.90
C PRO A 81 6.82 20.23 50.76
N SER A 82 7.51 21.34 51.02
CA SER A 82 8.43 21.52 52.15
C SER A 82 9.36 20.35 52.52
N GLY A 83 10.64 20.52 52.20
CA GLY A 83 11.69 20.69 53.23
C GLY A 83 12.24 19.46 53.93
N GLY A 84 13.47 19.08 53.58
CA GLY A 84 14.32 18.18 54.36
C GLY A 84 15.66 17.88 53.70
N GLU A 85 16.64 18.79 53.83
CA GLU A 85 18.07 18.45 53.75
C GLU A 85 18.58 18.01 55.15
N PRO A 86 19.86 17.62 55.32
CA PRO A 86 20.51 16.43 54.75
C PRO A 86 21.06 15.55 55.91
N ALA A 87 21.04 14.23 55.75
CA ALA A 87 21.71 13.32 56.69
C ALA A 87 22.93 12.70 56.01
N GLU A 88 24.11 13.06 56.51
CA GLU A 88 25.39 12.45 56.19
C GLU A 88 25.48 11.02 56.75
N ASN A 89 25.89 10.07 55.89
CA ASN A 89 26.73 8.87 56.09
C ASN A 89 26.42 7.86 57.23
N PRO A 90 26.46 6.54 56.95
CA PRO A 90 27.76 5.88 56.75
C PRO A 90 27.81 4.84 55.62
N THR A 91 29.02 4.71 55.08
CA THR A 91 29.60 3.49 54.50
C THR A 91 29.05 2.21 55.13
N ASP A 92 28.43 1.36 54.32
CA ASP A 92 28.37 -0.07 54.59
C ASP A 92 28.60 -0.84 53.30
N GLY A 93 29.70 -1.60 53.29
CA GLY A 93 30.10 -2.42 52.17
C GLY A 93 29.16 -3.61 52.04
N SER A 94 28.13 -3.48 51.22
CA SER A 94 27.37 -4.63 50.76
C SER A 94 28.14 -5.30 49.63
N PRO A 95 28.53 -6.59 49.75
CA PRO A 95 29.16 -7.30 48.65
C PRO A 95 28.20 -7.28 47.47
N GLY A 96 28.70 -6.83 46.32
CA GLY A 96 27.94 -6.74 45.08
C GLY A 96 27.15 -8.04 44.86
N ALA A 97 25.85 -7.89 44.60
CA ALA A 97 25.01 -9.02 44.23
C ALA A 97 25.77 -9.86 43.19
N PRO A 98 25.89 -11.19 43.36
CA PRO A 98 26.67 -12.00 42.45
C PRO A 98 26.14 -11.75 41.05
N VAL A 99 27.00 -11.26 40.15
CA VAL A 99 26.73 -11.23 38.72
C VAL A 99 26.40 -12.67 38.37
N ARG A 100 25.11 -12.95 38.17
CA ARG A 100 24.62 -14.30 37.92
C ARG A 100 25.07 -14.67 36.51
N VAL A 101 26.24 -15.28 36.42
CA VAL A 101 26.74 -15.91 35.20
C VAL A 101 25.81 -17.08 34.91
N LEU A 102 25.11 -17.02 33.78
CA LEU A 102 24.24 -18.09 33.32
C LEU A 102 25.07 -19.36 33.14
N SER A 103 24.54 -20.51 33.56
CA SER A 103 25.15 -21.79 33.19
C SER A 103 25.07 -21.99 31.67
N ALA A 104 25.97 -22.79 31.10
CA ALA A 104 25.97 -23.04 29.64
C ALA A 104 24.61 -23.58 29.11
N ALA A 105 23.85 -24.28 29.95
CA ALA A 105 22.49 -24.72 29.64
C ALA A 105 21.50 -23.54 29.62
N GLU A 106 21.53 -22.69 30.65
CA GLU A 106 20.70 -21.46 30.70
C GLU A 106 21.06 -20.48 29.56
N GLU A 107 22.34 -20.39 29.17
CA GLU A 107 22.77 -19.60 28.00
C GLU A 107 22.20 -20.15 26.69
N ALA A 108 22.20 -21.48 26.52
CA ALA A 108 21.63 -22.12 25.33
C ALA A 108 20.10 -21.92 25.25
N GLU A 109 19.39 -22.10 26.36
CA GLU A 109 17.96 -21.84 26.47
C GLU A 109 17.64 -20.37 26.20
N TYR A 110 18.42 -19.44 26.73
CA TYR A 110 18.26 -18.02 26.49
C TYR A 110 18.46 -17.65 25.01
N ARG A 111 19.47 -18.22 24.33
CA ARG A 111 19.68 -18.02 22.89
C ARG A 111 18.51 -18.54 22.06
N GLU A 112 17.95 -19.70 22.43
CA GLU A 112 16.77 -20.24 21.76
C GLU A 112 15.54 -19.35 21.98
N PHE A 113 15.32 -18.86 23.19
CA PHE A 113 14.26 -17.91 23.49
C PHE A 113 14.38 -16.63 22.65
N LEU A 114 15.58 -16.05 22.55
CA LEU A 114 15.81 -14.87 21.71
C LEU A 114 15.53 -15.15 20.23
N ARG A 115 15.91 -16.32 19.73
CA ARG A 115 15.61 -16.74 18.35
C ARG A 115 14.10 -16.81 18.11
N ILE A 116 13.34 -17.46 19.00
CA ILE A 116 11.89 -17.60 18.89
C ILE A 116 11.20 -16.23 18.96
N LYS A 117 11.64 -15.36 19.87
CA LYS A 117 11.13 -13.99 19.99
C LYS A 117 11.32 -13.21 18.69
N ARG A 118 12.52 -13.24 18.11
CA ARG A 118 12.83 -12.56 16.84
C ARG A 118 12.01 -13.10 15.67
N GLU A 119 11.90 -14.41 15.52
CA GLU A 119 11.08 -14.98 14.43
C GLU A 119 9.60 -14.60 14.59
N SER A 120 9.10 -14.52 15.83
CA SER A 120 7.75 -14.06 16.11
C SER A 120 7.55 -12.58 15.73
N GLU A 121 8.52 -11.71 16.04
CA GLU A 121 8.50 -10.30 15.64
C GLU A 121 8.55 -10.13 14.11
N ILE A 122 9.38 -10.92 13.43
CA ILE A 122 9.44 -10.96 11.97
C ILE A 122 8.09 -11.38 11.39
N ALA A 123 7.49 -12.45 11.91
CA ALA A 123 6.19 -12.93 11.46
C ALA A 123 5.08 -11.89 11.66
N LEU A 124 5.07 -11.17 12.80
CA LEU A 124 4.13 -10.08 13.05
C LEU A 124 4.34 -8.89 12.10
N THR A 125 5.59 -8.60 11.74
CA THR A 125 5.94 -7.56 10.77
C THR A 125 5.47 -7.94 9.37
N LEU A 126 5.71 -9.18 8.94
CA LEU A 126 5.28 -9.69 7.63
C LEU A 126 3.76 -9.72 7.47
N ARG A 127 3.02 -9.95 8.56
CA ARG A 127 1.55 -9.84 8.59
C ARG A 127 1.02 -8.44 8.29
N ARG A 128 1.86 -7.41 8.24
CA ARG A 128 1.50 -6.04 7.85
C ARG A 128 1.64 -5.78 6.35
N LEU A 129 2.20 -6.73 5.60
CA LEU A 129 2.41 -6.56 4.16
C LEU A 129 1.13 -6.73 3.35
N VAL A 130 1.02 -5.95 2.29
CA VAL A 130 0.10 -6.16 1.18
C VAL A 130 0.96 -6.46 -0.04
N VAL A 131 0.79 -7.63 -0.64
CA VAL A 131 1.59 -8.03 -1.81
C VAL A 131 0.96 -7.44 -3.07
N ASP A 132 1.71 -6.63 -3.81
CA ASP A 132 1.26 -6.08 -5.09
C ASP A 132 1.53 -7.07 -6.23
N VAL A 133 0.44 -7.53 -6.86
CA VAL A 133 0.47 -8.40 -8.04
C VAL A 133 -0.20 -7.76 -9.25
N SER A 134 -0.59 -6.49 -9.14
CA SER A 134 -1.36 -5.77 -10.16
C SER A 134 -0.64 -5.66 -11.51
N GLY A 135 0.70 -5.60 -11.48
CA GLY A 135 1.56 -5.57 -12.67
C GLY A 135 1.91 -6.94 -13.27
N ILE A 136 1.52 -8.06 -12.65
CA ILE A 136 1.89 -9.40 -13.12
C ILE A 136 1.01 -9.84 -14.30
N SER A 137 1.60 -10.13 -15.46
CA SER A 137 0.85 -10.51 -16.66
C SER A 137 0.65 -12.02 -16.83
N ASP A 138 1.55 -12.86 -16.28
CA ASP A 138 1.51 -14.31 -16.45
C ASP A 138 0.93 -15.07 -15.25
N ARG A 139 0.35 -16.25 -15.53
CA ARG A 139 -0.34 -17.05 -14.51
C ARG A 139 0.61 -17.74 -13.53
N ALA A 140 1.85 -18.03 -13.94
CA ALA A 140 2.80 -18.75 -13.10
C ALA A 140 3.32 -17.83 -11.99
N SER A 141 3.76 -16.63 -12.36
CA SER A 141 4.18 -15.58 -11.44
C SER A 141 3.05 -15.15 -10.52
N LEU A 142 1.81 -15.04 -11.02
CA LEU A 142 0.65 -14.72 -10.19
C LEU A 142 0.41 -15.77 -9.09
N ARG A 143 0.53 -17.07 -9.44
CA ARG A 143 0.43 -18.15 -8.47
C ARG A 143 1.58 -18.14 -7.46
N ALA A 144 2.80 -17.91 -7.93
CA ALA A 144 3.97 -17.82 -7.06
C ALA A 144 3.81 -16.68 -6.04
N ALA A 145 3.36 -15.50 -6.47
CA ALA A 145 3.11 -14.36 -5.61
C ALA A 145 1.95 -14.59 -4.61
N CYS A 146 0.85 -15.22 -5.04
CA CYS A 146 -0.23 -15.61 -4.12
C CYS A 146 0.25 -16.65 -3.09
N GLY A 147 1.10 -17.58 -3.52
CA GLY A 147 1.77 -18.54 -2.64
C GLY A 147 2.68 -17.86 -1.63
N ALA A 148 3.45 -16.86 -2.05
CA ALA A 148 4.28 -16.04 -1.16
C ALA A 148 3.44 -15.30 -0.11
N ALA A 149 2.39 -14.61 -0.54
CA ALA A 149 1.46 -13.93 0.37
C ALA A 149 0.89 -14.89 1.43
N SER A 150 0.52 -16.11 1.02
CA SER A 150 0.00 -17.15 1.92
C SER A 150 1.05 -17.66 2.91
N ARG A 151 2.27 -17.97 2.44
CA ARG A 151 3.38 -18.45 3.30
C ARG A 151 3.81 -17.40 4.33
N LEU A 152 3.79 -16.13 3.94
CA LEU A 152 4.19 -15.01 4.80
C LEU A 152 3.05 -14.53 5.72
N PHE A 153 1.86 -15.11 5.60
CA PHE A 153 0.64 -14.64 6.27
C PHE A 153 0.42 -13.14 6.07
N ALA A 154 0.68 -12.64 4.86
CA ALA A 154 0.53 -11.22 4.52
C ALA A 154 -0.91 -10.76 4.83
N ALA A 155 -1.08 -9.48 5.13
CA ALA A 155 -2.40 -8.91 5.40
C ALA A 155 -3.33 -9.10 4.19
N GLY A 156 -2.82 -8.83 2.99
CA GLY A 156 -3.61 -8.87 1.77
C GLY A 156 -2.80 -8.92 0.49
N VAL A 157 -3.51 -8.90 -0.63
CA VAL A 157 -2.95 -8.84 -1.98
C VAL A 157 -3.66 -7.76 -2.78
N LEU A 158 -2.90 -6.87 -3.43
CA LEU A 158 -3.41 -5.88 -4.37
C LEU A 158 -3.31 -6.42 -5.79
N ALA A 159 -4.43 -6.49 -6.50
CA ALA A 159 -4.50 -7.06 -7.84
C ALA A 159 -5.18 -6.12 -8.84
N SER A 160 -4.91 -6.35 -10.12
CA SER A 160 -5.67 -5.73 -11.21
C SER A 160 -7.11 -6.28 -11.23
N PRO A 161 -8.13 -5.49 -11.66
CA PRO A 161 -9.53 -5.93 -11.65
C PRO A 161 -9.77 -7.25 -12.36
N VAL A 162 -9.03 -7.52 -13.45
CA VAL A 162 -9.15 -8.77 -14.21
C VAL A 162 -8.64 -10.00 -13.45
N GLN A 163 -7.71 -9.80 -12.52
CA GLN A 163 -7.08 -10.87 -11.74
C GLN A 163 -7.84 -11.21 -10.46
N VAL A 164 -8.70 -10.32 -9.95
CA VAL A 164 -9.38 -10.44 -8.63
C VAL A 164 -9.98 -11.83 -8.41
N SER A 165 -10.78 -12.32 -9.37
CA SER A 165 -11.42 -13.63 -9.24
C SER A 165 -10.42 -14.79 -9.18
N SER A 166 -9.29 -14.67 -9.87
CA SER A 166 -8.22 -15.67 -9.89
C SER A 166 -7.44 -15.66 -8.59
N VAL A 167 -7.11 -14.47 -8.09
CA VAL A 167 -6.40 -14.27 -6.81
C VAL A 167 -7.25 -14.76 -5.65
N ARG A 168 -8.54 -14.40 -5.62
CA ARG A 168 -9.46 -14.81 -4.54
C ARG A 168 -9.61 -16.32 -4.42
N ARG A 169 -9.53 -17.07 -5.54
CA ARG A 169 -9.57 -18.55 -5.55
C ARG A 169 -8.29 -19.20 -5.02
N GLN A 170 -7.17 -18.51 -5.07
CA GLN A 170 -5.86 -19.04 -4.67
C GLN A 170 -5.52 -18.72 -3.21
N LEU A 171 -6.10 -17.65 -2.66
CA LEU A 171 -5.80 -17.17 -1.32
C LEU A 171 -6.81 -17.67 -0.28
N PRO A 172 -6.34 -17.97 0.95
CA PRO A 172 -7.21 -18.26 2.08
C PRO A 172 -8.01 -17.02 2.51
N ARG A 173 -9.16 -17.20 3.16
CA ARG A 173 -10.14 -16.12 3.42
C ARG A 173 -9.63 -15.02 4.35
N GLU A 174 -8.65 -15.36 5.17
CA GLU A 174 -7.98 -14.50 6.14
C GLU A 174 -7.15 -13.41 5.45
N ILE A 175 -6.66 -13.67 4.23
CA ILE A 175 -5.92 -12.71 3.41
C ILE A 175 -6.93 -11.95 2.56
N PHE A 176 -7.02 -10.64 2.78
CA PHE A 176 -7.96 -9.80 2.03
C PHE A 176 -7.45 -9.55 0.60
N VAL A 177 -8.36 -9.37 -0.34
CA VAL A 177 -8.04 -9.02 -1.73
C VAL A 177 -8.45 -7.57 -2.00
N ALA A 178 -7.48 -6.73 -2.34
CA ALA A 178 -7.70 -5.39 -2.84
C ALA A 178 -7.64 -5.36 -4.37
N ALA A 179 -8.48 -4.53 -4.99
CA ALA A 179 -8.43 -4.26 -6.42
C ALA A 179 -7.97 -2.82 -6.70
N LEU A 180 -6.97 -2.65 -7.57
CA LEU A 180 -6.57 -1.34 -8.08
C LEU A 180 -7.54 -0.86 -9.15
N ILE A 181 -8.20 0.28 -8.94
CA ILE A 181 -9.26 0.81 -9.81
C ILE A 181 -8.77 2.08 -10.52
N GLY A 182 -9.09 2.19 -11.82
CA GLY A 182 -8.82 3.39 -12.61
C GLY A 182 -7.53 3.38 -13.41
N GLY A 183 -6.73 2.32 -13.33
CA GLY A 183 -5.57 2.07 -14.20
C GLY A 183 -4.53 3.18 -14.12
N THR A 184 -4.56 4.11 -15.07
CA THR A 184 -3.68 5.29 -15.17
C THR A 184 -4.15 6.50 -14.35
N GLY A 185 -5.34 6.43 -13.75
CA GLY A 185 -5.93 7.51 -12.95
C GLY A 185 -6.81 8.46 -13.75
N GLU A 186 -6.67 8.53 -15.07
CA GLU A 186 -7.43 9.48 -15.92
C GLU A 186 -8.65 8.85 -16.61
N SER A 187 -9.04 7.65 -16.20
CA SER A 187 -10.29 7.03 -16.64
C SER A 187 -11.51 7.82 -16.18
N LEU A 188 -12.58 7.83 -16.97
CA LEU A 188 -13.83 8.50 -16.59
C LEU A 188 -14.38 7.95 -15.26
N PRO A 189 -14.99 8.80 -14.40
CA PRO A 189 -15.59 8.35 -13.13
C PRO A 189 -16.60 7.20 -13.29
N SER A 190 -17.36 7.17 -14.40
CA SER A 190 -18.30 6.10 -14.72
C SER A 190 -17.63 4.75 -14.96
N VAL A 191 -16.45 4.76 -15.59
CA VAL A 191 -15.63 3.57 -15.84
C VAL A 191 -15.08 3.04 -14.51
N LYS A 192 -14.45 3.91 -13.71
CA LYS A 192 -13.92 3.54 -12.38
C LYS A 192 -15.01 2.94 -11.48
N ARG A 193 -16.23 3.49 -11.51
CA ARG A 193 -17.40 2.92 -10.82
C ARG A 193 -17.72 1.51 -11.26
N CYS A 194 -17.74 1.27 -12.57
CA CYS A 194 -18.08 -0.02 -13.16
C CYS A 194 -17.03 -1.07 -12.79
N GLU A 195 -15.76 -0.70 -12.91
CA GLU A 195 -14.61 -1.52 -12.50
C GLU A 195 -14.69 -1.88 -11.02
N ALA A 196 -14.87 -0.89 -10.14
CA ALA A 196 -14.96 -1.10 -8.70
C ALA A 196 -16.12 -2.04 -8.34
N LYS A 197 -17.29 -1.83 -8.94
CA LYS A 197 -18.46 -2.69 -8.73
C LYS A 197 -18.20 -4.12 -9.20
N ARG A 198 -17.50 -4.29 -10.33
CA ARG A 198 -17.15 -5.60 -10.87
C ARG A 198 -16.12 -6.31 -9.99
N ALA A 199 -15.09 -5.60 -9.53
CA ALA A 199 -14.07 -6.14 -8.63
C ALA A 199 -14.68 -6.67 -7.34
N VAL A 200 -15.55 -5.90 -6.68
CA VAL A 200 -16.24 -6.35 -5.46
C VAL A 200 -17.10 -7.58 -5.71
N ARG A 201 -17.84 -7.65 -6.84
CA ARG A 201 -18.60 -8.86 -7.23
C ARG A 201 -17.71 -10.08 -7.46
N GLN A 202 -16.47 -9.87 -7.89
CA GLN A 202 -15.49 -10.92 -8.12
C GLN A 202 -14.76 -11.36 -6.84
N GLY A 203 -15.05 -10.74 -5.70
CA GLY A 203 -14.54 -11.13 -4.40
C GLY A 203 -13.42 -10.23 -3.87
N ALA A 204 -13.30 -8.99 -4.34
CA ALA A 204 -12.46 -7.99 -3.69
C ALA A 204 -13.10 -7.53 -2.37
N ASP A 205 -12.31 -7.54 -1.30
CA ASP A 205 -12.65 -7.09 0.05
C ASP A 205 -12.38 -5.58 0.21
N ALA A 206 -11.48 -5.04 -0.61
CA ALA A 206 -11.12 -3.63 -0.66
C ALA A 206 -10.92 -3.15 -2.11
N VAL A 207 -11.00 -1.85 -2.31
CA VAL A 207 -10.61 -1.17 -3.56
C VAL A 207 -9.61 -0.07 -3.26
N VAL A 208 -8.57 0.03 -4.07
CA VAL A 208 -7.61 1.13 -4.08
C VAL A 208 -7.92 1.96 -5.31
N LEU A 209 -8.50 3.13 -5.11
CA LEU A 209 -8.89 4.04 -6.19
C LEU A 209 -7.71 4.93 -6.55
N LEU A 210 -7.24 4.83 -7.79
CA LEU A 210 -6.30 5.80 -8.34
C LEU A 210 -7.09 7.03 -8.82
N PRO A 211 -6.94 8.21 -8.18
CA PRO A 211 -7.68 9.42 -8.52
C PRO A 211 -7.17 10.03 -9.84
N SER A 212 -7.95 10.93 -10.43
CA SER A 212 -7.45 11.80 -11.50
C SER A 212 -6.45 12.79 -10.91
N MET A 213 -5.20 12.71 -11.36
CA MET A 213 -4.14 13.62 -10.93
C MET A 213 -4.36 15.00 -11.53
N PHE A 214 -4.91 15.07 -12.75
CA PHE A 214 -5.34 16.33 -13.33
C PHE A 214 -6.30 17.09 -12.41
N SER A 215 -7.34 16.42 -11.91
CA SER A 215 -8.33 17.04 -11.01
C SER A 215 -7.72 17.51 -9.68
N LEU A 216 -6.71 16.80 -9.17
CA LEU A 216 -6.04 17.15 -7.92
C LEU A 216 -5.08 18.33 -8.09
N LEU A 217 -4.29 18.34 -9.17
CA LEU A 217 -3.26 19.35 -9.41
C LEU A 217 -3.83 20.68 -9.93
N SER A 218 -4.93 20.64 -10.69
CA SER A 218 -5.57 21.86 -11.21
C SER A 218 -6.40 22.63 -10.18
N GLY A 219 -6.37 22.24 -8.90
CA GLY A 219 -7.20 22.84 -7.86
C GLY A 219 -8.69 22.49 -7.97
N GLU A 220 -9.07 21.62 -8.91
CA GLU A 220 -10.43 21.15 -9.13
C GLU A 220 -10.83 20.04 -8.14
N GLY A 221 -10.52 20.20 -6.85
CA GLY A 221 -10.76 19.19 -5.82
C GLY A 221 -12.23 18.77 -5.70
N GLN A 222 -13.18 19.59 -6.17
CA GLN A 222 -14.59 19.20 -6.25
C GLN A 222 -14.85 18.09 -7.27
N ASN A 223 -14.13 18.06 -8.39
CA ASN A 223 -14.24 17.02 -9.40
C ASN A 223 -13.71 15.69 -8.85
N ALA A 224 -12.56 15.71 -8.17
CA ALA A 224 -12.03 14.56 -7.44
C ALA A 224 -13.03 14.04 -6.39
N LYS A 225 -13.60 14.92 -5.56
CA LYS A 225 -14.62 14.53 -4.57
C LYS A 225 -15.88 13.92 -5.22
N ARG A 226 -16.32 14.42 -6.38
CA ARG A 226 -17.47 13.85 -7.12
C ARG A 226 -17.16 12.43 -7.59
N GLU A 227 -15.98 12.22 -8.15
CA GLU A 227 -15.50 10.90 -8.56
C GLU A 227 -15.46 9.92 -7.37
N TRP A 228 -14.83 10.32 -6.26
CA TRP A 228 -14.62 9.44 -5.11
C TRP A 228 -15.94 9.04 -4.45
N ARG A 229 -16.88 9.98 -4.29
CA ARG A 229 -18.23 9.66 -3.78
C ARG A 229 -18.97 8.70 -4.70
N LEU A 230 -18.79 8.84 -6.00
CA LEU A 230 -19.44 7.98 -6.99
C LEU A 230 -18.91 6.54 -6.91
N VAL A 231 -17.60 6.36 -6.73
CA VAL A 231 -16.98 5.04 -6.46
C VAL A 231 -17.42 4.51 -5.10
N ARG A 232 -17.33 5.30 -4.02
CA ARG A 232 -17.75 4.94 -2.66
C ARG A 232 -19.15 4.34 -2.62
N ARG A 233 -20.11 4.98 -3.31
CA ARG A 233 -21.51 4.49 -3.42
C ARG A 233 -21.62 3.15 -4.13
N ALA A 234 -20.68 2.81 -5.02
CA ALA A 234 -20.67 1.54 -5.73
C ALA A 234 -20.06 0.39 -4.89
N VAL A 235 -19.19 0.70 -3.94
CA VAL A 235 -18.45 -0.28 -3.13
C VAL A 235 -18.85 -0.28 -1.65
N LYS A 236 -20.11 -0.02 -1.30
CA LYS A 236 -20.57 0.10 0.10
C LYS A 236 -20.22 -1.07 1.04
N ARG A 237 -19.90 -2.25 0.49
CA ARG A 237 -19.58 -3.48 1.25
C ARG A 237 -18.09 -3.78 1.35
N ALA A 238 -17.25 -3.02 0.66
CA ALA A 238 -15.79 -3.21 0.63
C ALA A 238 -15.10 -1.98 1.21
N ARG A 239 -13.85 -2.12 1.67
CA ARG A 239 -13.05 -0.94 2.05
C ARG A 239 -12.69 -0.14 0.80
N MET A 240 -12.55 1.17 0.92
CA MET A 240 -12.11 2.07 -0.15
C MET A 240 -10.91 2.87 0.34
N LEU A 241 -9.77 2.69 -0.30
CA LEU A 241 -8.59 3.52 -0.14
C LEU A 241 -8.44 4.43 -1.36
N VAL A 242 -7.88 5.62 -1.17
CA VAL A 242 -7.50 6.53 -2.28
C VAL A 242 -5.98 6.55 -2.39
N ALA A 243 -5.45 6.29 -3.58
CA ALA A 243 -4.01 6.33 -3.85
C ALA A 243 -3.54 7.77 -4.08
N LEU A 244 -2.69 8.26 -3.19
CA LEU A 244 -2.07 9.60 -3.15
C LEU A 244 -0.54 9.45 -3.15
N ASP A 245 -0.03 8.50 -3.91
CA ASP A 245 1.37 8.10 -4.02
C ASP A 245 2.07 8.65 -5.28
N ASP A 246 1.37 9.46 -6.09
CA ASP A 246 1.97 10.11 -7.25
C ASP A 246 2.97 11.19 -6.83
N ARG A 247 4.18 11.14 -7.42
CA ARG A 247 5.27 12.08 -7.09
C ARG A 247 4.97 13.53 -7.43
N ARG A 248 4.06 13.79 -8.37
CA ARG A 248 3.62 15.14 -8.75
C ARG A 248 2.73 15.78 -7.69
N LEU A 249 2.20 15.00 -6.76
CA LEU A 249 1.40 15.53 -5.67
C LEU A 249 2.32 16.19 -4.64
N GLU A 250 2.36 17.52 -4.64
CA GLU A 250 3.14 18.29 -3.67
C GLU A 250 2.41 18.42 -2.33
N ARG A 251 3.13 18.92 -1.32
CA ARG A 251 2.64 18.97 0.07
C ARG A 251 1.41 19.86 0.21
N GLU A 252 1.37 20.94 -0.56
CA GLU A 252 0.24 21.89 -0.60
C GLU A 252 -1.06 21.23 -1.09
N ALA A 253 -0.97 20.34 -2.08
CA ALA A 253 -2.12 19.64 -2.64
C ALA A 253 -2.48 18.35 -1.88
N PHE A 254 -1.51 17.74 -1.20
CA PHE A 254 -1.67 16.47 -0.48
C PHE A 254 -2.63 16.55 0.70
N ALA A 255 -2.42 17.50 1.62
CA ALA A 255 -3.27 17.61 2.83
C ALA A 255 -4.75 17.86 2.47
N PRO A 256 -5.09 18.77 1.53
CA PRO A 256 -6.45 18.88 1.00
C PRO A 256 -6.99 17.58 0.39
N ALA A 257 -6.15 16.79 -0.29
CA ALA A 257 -6.56 15.52 -0.88
C ALA A 257 -6.89 14.46 0.20
N VAL A 258 -6.08 14.36 1.26
CA VAL A 258 -6.33 13.45 2.40
C VAL A 258 -7.65 13.82 3.09
N ARG A 259 -7.85 15.10 3.42
CA ARG A 259 -9.12 15.60 4.01
C ARG A 259 -10.32 15.35 3.09
N ALA A 260 -10.13 15.53 1.78
CA ALA A 260 -11.16 15.23 0.80
C ALA A 260 -11.50 13.73 0.75
N ALA A 261 -10.52 12.84 0.91
CA ALA A 261 -10.74 11.40 0.91
C ALA A 261 -11.59 10.99 2.12
N LYS A 262 -11.23 11.49 3.31
CA LYS A 262 -12.00 11.35 4.55
C LYS A 262 -13.44 11.85 4.37
N ALA A 263 -13.61 13.07 3.87
CA ALA A 263 -14.93 13.67 3.63
C ALA A 263 -15.79 12.93 2.58
N CYS A 264 -15.17 12.08 1.74
CA CYS A 264 -15.88 11.23 0.79
C CYS A 264 -16.17 9.82 1.32
N GLY A 265 -15.81 9.51 2.58
CA GLY A 265 -16.01 8.21 3.20
C GLY A 265 -15.01 7.15 2.75
N ALA A 266 -13.79 7.56 2.38
CA ALA A 266 -12.68 6.61 2.27
C ALA A 266 -12.39 6.00 3.65
N ASP A 267 -11.97 4.74 3.66
CA ASP A 267 -11.52 4.03 4.86
C ASP A 267 -10.01 4.25 5.08
N GLY A 268 -9.29 4.69 4.06
CA GLY A 268 -7.86 4.96 4.14
C GLY A 268 -7.28 5.66 2.92
N VAL A 269 -5.98 5.91 2.99
CA VAL A 269 -5.17 6.45 1.89
C VAL A 269 -3.92 5.60 1.72
N LEU A 270 -3.52 5.39 0.47
CA LEU A 270 -2.22 4.84 0.11
C LEU A 270 -1.32 6.02 -0.25
N VAL A 271 -0.18 6.17 0.41
CA VAL A 271 0.73 7.30 0.25
C VAL A 271 2.09 6.83 -0.27
N ARG A 272 2.94 7.80 -0.60
CA ARG A 272 4.31 7.53 -1.01
C ARG A 272 5.12 6.84 0.09
N GLY A 273 6.22 6.22 -0.34
CA GLY A 273 7.10 5.42 0.51
C GLY A 273 8.02 6.19 1.45
N GLU A 274 7.78 7.47 1.71
CA GLU A 274 8.57 8.26 2.67
C GLU A 274 7.82 8.50 4.01
N PRO A 275 8.51 8.36 5.16
CA PRO A 275 7.90 8.51 6.51
C PRO A 275 7.16 9.83 6.74
N GLU A 276 7.60 10.92 6.09
CA GLU A 276 6.97 12.23 6.22
C GLU A 276 5.54 12.25 5.67
N TRP A 277 5.27 11.55 4.57
CA TRP A 277 3.94 11.48 3.96
C TRP A 277 3.00 10.59 4.77
N VAL A 278 3.55 9.55 5.40
CA VAL A 278 2.79 8.69 6.33
C VAL A 278 2.33 9.50 7.54
N ARG A 279 3.24 10.25 8.19
CA ARG A 279 2.89 11.10 9.33
C ARG A 279 1.89 12.18 8.95
N ALA A 280 2.14 12.88 7.85
CA ALA A 280 1.22 13.90 7.35
C ALA A 280 -0.18 13.33 7.05
N ALA A 281 -0.27 12.13 6.47
CA ALA A 281 -1.57 11.49 6.24
C ALA A 281 -2.26 11.05 7.53
N ALA A 282 -1.50 10.58 8.53
CA ALA A 282 -2.05 10.18 9.81
C ALA A 282 -2.61 11.40 10.58
N GLU A 283 -1.90 12.53 10.53
CA GLU A 283 -2.32 13.80 11.14
C GLU A 283 -3.55 14.38 10.44
N GLU A 284 -3.49 14.57 9.11
CA GLU A 284 -4.57 15.18 8.33
C GLU A 284 -5.80 14.29 8.18
N GLY A 285 -5.56 12.99 8.19
CA GLY A 285 -6.54 11.95 7.91
C GLY A 285 -7.14 11.32 9.16
N GLU A 286 -6.86 11.81 10.37
CA GLU A 286 -7.23 11.23 11.67
C GLU A 286 -8.38 10.20 11.60
N GLY A 287 -8.08 8.94 11.90
CA GLY A 287 -9.03 7.81 11.79
C GLY A 287 -9.04 7.10 10.43
N LEU A 288 -8.37 7.63 9.40
CA LEU A 288 -8.08 6.91 8.17
C LEU A 288 -6.96 5.89 8.35
N LEU A 289 -7.09 4.75 7.67
CA LEU A 289 -5.99 3.79 7.53
C LEU A 289 -4.93 4.40 6.59
N VAL A 290 -3.67 4.47 7.04
CA VAL A 290 -2.56 4.90 6.20
C VAL A 290 -1.78 3.68 5.73
N GLU A 291 -1.64 3.54 4.41
CA GLU A 291 -0.77 2.55 3.77
C GLU A 291 0.32 3.26 2.99
N ALA A 292 1.47 2.62 2.83
CA ALA A 292 2.57 3.15 2.02
C ALA A 292 3.30 2.06 1.26
N GLY A 293 3.94 2.42 0.14
CA GLY A 293 4.78 1.51 -0.64
C GLY A 293 6.17 1.33 -0.03
N ALA A 294 6.69 0.10 0.01
CA ALA A 294 8.08 -0.19 0.39
C ALA A 294 8.77 -1.14 -0.58
N GLU A 295 10.06 -0.88 -0.80
CA GLU A 295 10.93 -1.67 -1.67
C GLU A 295 11.86 -2.60 -0.89
N ASN A 296 12.09 -2.33 0.40
CA ASN A 296 13.02 -3.09 1.23
C ASN A 296 12.60 -3.14 2.71
N ALA A 297 13.29 -3.98 3.50
CA ALA A 297 12.97 -4.21 4.90
C ALA A 297 13.22 -3.01 5.83
N GLU A 298 14.17 -2.14 5.47
CA GLU A 298 14.47 -0.94 6.24
C GLU A 298 13.36 0.09 6.09
N GLN A 299 12.97 0.37 4.85
CA GLN A 299 11.85 1.24 4.52
C GLN A 299 10.55 0.75 5.16
N LEU A 300 10.29 -0.58 5.13
CA LEU A 300 9.17 -1.18 5.84
C LEU A 300 9.15 -0.80 7.33
N ARG A 301 10.27 -0.96 8.05
CA ARG A 301 10.36 -0.61 9.47
C ARG A 301 10.14 0.89 9.71
N LEU A 302 10.72 1.74 8.87
CA LEU A 302 10.56 3.20 8.94
C LEU A 302 9.10 3.65 8.70
N LEU A 303 8.40 3.01 7.78
CA LEU A 303 7.00 3.34 7.48
C LEU A 303 6.07 2.89 8.60
N LEU A 304 6.29 1.69 9.16
CA LEU A 304 5.52 1.21 10.31
C LEU A 304 5.73 2.11 11.54
N SER A 305 6.97 2.54 11.82
CA SER A 305 7.25 3.46 12.92
C SER A 305 6.71 4.87 12.67
N ALA A 306 6.53 5.27 11.42
CA ALA A 306 5.88 6.51 11.03
C ALA A 306 4.34 6.48 11.16
N GLY A 307 3.74 5.32 11.42
CA GLY A 307 2.30 5.16 11.61
C GLY A 307 1.56 4.44 10.48
N ALA A 308 2.27 3.88 9.49
CA ALA A 308 1.62 3.07 8.46
C ALA A 308 1.01 1.81 9.09
N VAL A 309 -0.25 1.54 8.80
CA VAL A 309 -0.98 0.37 9.32
C VAL A 309 -0.62 -0.88 8.53
N ARG A 310 -0.40 -0.72 7.23
CA ARG A 310 0.00 -1.76 6.27
C ARG A 310 0.98 -1.18 5.26
N VAL A 311 1.77 -2.04 4.66
CA VAL A 311 2.79 -1.64 3.67
C VAL A 311 2.64 -2.47 2.40
N LEU A 312 2.49 -1.77 1.28
CA LEU A 312 2.37 -2.35 -0.06
C LEU A 312 3.76 -2.65 -0.62
N THR A 313 3.94 -3.83 -1.22
CA THR A 313 5.22 -4.19 -1.84
C THR A 313 5.06 -5.24 -2.93
N SER A 314 5.84 -5.14 -4.01
CA SER A 314 6.01 -6.20 -5.00
C SER A 314 7.16 -7.17 -4.64
N ALA A 315 7.96 -6.86 -3.60
CA ALA A 315 9.19 -7.56 -3.24
C ALA A 315 9.07 -8.32 -1.89
N ALA A 316 7.91 -8.91 -1.61
CA ALA A 316 7.59 -9.51 -0.30
C ALA A 316 8.59 -10.59 0.15
N ASP A 317 8.98 -11.52 -0.73
CA ASP A 317 9.96 -12.58 -0.39
C ASP A 317 11.35 -11.98 -0.09
N ALA A 318 11.76 -10.94 -0.82
CA ALA A 318 13.04 -10.27 -0.61
C ALA A 318 13.09 -9.53 0.73
N ILE A 319 12.01 -8.82 1.08
CA ILE A 319 11.85 -8.18 2.39
C ILE A 319 11.89 -9.21 3.51
N ALA A 320 11.21 -10.34 3.35
CA ALA A 320 11.23 -11.42 4.35
C ALA A 320 12.64 -12.01 4.52
N ALA A 321 13.39 -12.21 3.43
CA ALA A 321 14.77 -12.67 3.50
C ALA A 321 15.68 -11.66 4.21
N GLN A 322 15.57 -10.36 3.89
CA GLN A 322 16.36 -9.30 4.53
C GLN A 322 16.08 -9.19 6.04
N LEU A 323 14.82 -9.31 6.46
CA LEU A 323 14.46 -9.28 7.88
C LEU A 323 15.12 -10.43 8.66
N ARG A 324 15.12 -11.64 8.08
CA ARG A 324 15.75 -12.82 8.68
C ARG A 324 17.28 -12.72 8.69
N GLN A 325 17.88 -12.20 7.63
CA GLN A 325 19.33 -11.98 7.56
C GLN A 325 19.80 -10.99 8.62
N LYS A 326 19.12 -9.84 8.76
CA LYS A 326 19.45 -8.84 9.78
C LYS A 326 19.34 -9.40 11.20
N ALA A 327 18.31 -10.22 11.46
CA ALA A 327 18.14 -10.88 12.75
C ALA A 327 19.24 -11.92 13.08
N GLY A 328 19.87 -12.49 12.05
CA GLY A 328 21.02 -13.38 12.16
C GLY A 328 22.34 -12.65 12.40
N SER A 329 22.60 -11.54 11.70
CA SER A 329 23.83 -10.75 11.90
C SER A 329 23.92 -10.10 13.28
N GLU A 330 22.77 -9.75 13.88
CA GLU A 330 22.69 -9.27 15.27
C GLU A 330 22.99 -10.37 16.31
N GLN A 331 23.33 -11.61 15.92
CA GLN A 331 23.80 -12.67 16.83
C GLN A 331 25.32 -12.80 16.89
N GLU A 332 26.05 -12.30 15.88
CA GLU A 332 27.51 -12.46 15.78
C GLU A 332 28.28 -11.22 16.28
N GLY A 333 27.58 -10.11 16.53
CA GLY A 333 28.18 -8.82 16.90
C GLY A 333 28.14 -8.43 18.38
N ASP A 334 27.58 -9.28 19.26
CA ASP A 334 27.59 -9.15 20.73
C ASP A 334 28.51 -10.23 21.34
#